data_AF-A0A183Q0D4-F1
#
_entry.id   AF-A0A183Q0D4-F1
#
_cell.length_a   1.000
_cell.length_b   1.000
_cell.length_c   1.000
_cell.angle_alpha   90.00
_cell.angle_beta   90.00
_cell.angle_gamma   90.00
#
_symmetry.space_group_name_H-M   'P 1'
#
loop_
_entity.id
_entity.type
_entity.pdbx_description
1 polymer ?
#
loop_
_entity_poly.entity_id
_entity_poly.type
_entity_poly.pdbx_seq_one_letter_code
_entity_poly.pdbx_strand_id
1 'polypeptide(L)'
;ILSGIRITDEKSALNCINYLHKKYHIPTVIITSTNVTLSPVMYGYGSRLKNPMKKNNNNSRDLLNQANGSVTNNTSKYDRVRFKIPHFDYHFIGTGDLFAALTLAHLETKIEKENGQQVPKYSFKDAFQSVLSTIQTVLSKTLKISEGG
;
A
#
# COMPACT_ATOMS: atom_id res chain seq x y z
N ILE A 1 -13.65 -7.84 -10.73
CA ILE A 1 -14.57 -6.93 -11.44
C ILE A 1 -13.79 -5.86 -12.25
N LEU A 2 -12.95 -5.01 -11.64
CA LEU A 2 -12.20 -3.98 -12.38
C LEU A 2 -11.07 -4.49 -13.30
N SER A 3 -10.36 -5.55 -12.89
CA SER A 3 -9.25 -6.12 -13.67
C SER A 3 -9.63 -7.34 -14.51
N GLY A 4 -10.81 -7.91 -14.28
CA GLY A 4 -11.16 -9.26 -14.77
C GLY A 4 -10.33 -10.41 -14.14
N ILE A 5 -9.31 -10.11 -13.34
CA ILE A 5 -8.42 -11.09 -12.71
C ILE A 5 -9.04 -11.52 -11.37
N ARG A 6 -9.26 -12.83 -11.20
CA ARG A 6 -9.63 -13.40 -9.90
C ARG A 6 -8.40 -13.45 -9.00
N ILE A 7 -8.51 -12.91 -7.80
CA ILE A 7 -7.43 -12.89 -6.82
C ILE A 7 -7.57 -14.14 -5.94
N THR A 8 -6.68 -15.11 -6.15
CA THR A 8 -6.62 -16.41 -5.43
C THR A 8 -5.37 -16.55 -4.59
N ASP A 9 -4.32 -15.82 -4.93
CA ASP A 9 -3.00 -15.89 -4.32
C ASP A 9 -2.24 -14.56 -4.46
N GLU A 10 -1.09 -14.45 -3.80
CA GLU A 10 -0.24 -13.25 -3.85
C GLU A 10 0.19 -12.89 -5.28
N LYS A 11 0.48 -13.88 -6.13
CA LYS A 11 0.90 -13.64 -7.52
C LYS A 11 -0.24 -13.05 -8.34
N SER A 12 -1.46 -13.55 -8.17
CA SER A 12 -2.67 -13.02 -8.81
C SER A 12 -3.00 -11.60 -8.33
N ALA A 13 -2.77 -11.28 -7.05
CA ALA A 13 -2.93 -9.94 -6.50
C ALA A 13 -1.93 -8.96 -7.12
N LEU A 14 -0.64 -9.35 -7.20
CA LEU A 14 0.39 -8.54 -7.85
C LEU A 14 0.14 -8.36 -9.35
N ASN A 15 -0.38 -9.38 -10.03
CA ASN A 15 -0.76 -9.29 -11.43
C ASN A 15 -1.92 -8.31 -11.63
N CYS A 16 -2.94 -8.37 -10.77
CA CYS A 16 -4.05 -7.41 -10.75
C CYS A 16 -3.56 -5.97 -10.59
N ILE A 17 -2.67 -5.72 -9.62
CA ILE A 17 -2.04 -4.41 -9.40
C ILE A 17 -1.30 -3.93 -10.66
N ASN A 18 -0.49 -4.80 -11.27
CA ASN A 18 0.26 -4.48 -12.47
C ASN A 18 -0.65 -4.12 -13.65
N TYR A 19 -1.75 -4.85 -13.82
CA TYR A 19 -2.75 -4.57 -14.83
C TYR A 19 -3.37 -3.19 -14.63
N LEU A 20 -3.76 -2.85 -13.40
CA LEU A 20 -4.35 -1.55 -13.08
C LEU A 20 -3.40 -0.38 -13.35
N HIS A 21 -2.12 -0.51 -12.97
CA HIS A 21 -1.09 0.46 -13.30
C HIS A 21 -0.87 0.62 -14.81
N LYS A 22 -0.86 -0.48 -15.57
CA LYS A 22 -0.57 -0.46 -17.01
C LYS A 22 -1.74 0.04 -17.84
N LYS A 23 -2.94 -0.46 -17.58
CA LYS A 23 -4.15 -0.19 -18.39
C LYS A 23 -4.77 1.17 -18.09
N TYR A 24 -4.82 1.54 -16.81
CA TYR A 24 -5.53 2.75 -16.37
C TYR A 24 -4.60 3.85 -15.85
N HIS A 25 -3.28 3.61 -15.85
CA HIS A 25 -2.26 4.56 -15.38
C HIS A 25 -2.49 5.06 -13.95
N ILE A 26 -3.17 4.25 -13.13
CA ILE A 26 -3.45 4.59 -11.73
C ILE A 26 -2.10 4.63 -10.98
N PRO A 27 -1.74 5.74 -10.30
CA PRO A 27 -0.43 5.86 -9.66
C PRO A 27 -0.33 5.04 -8.37
N THR A 28 -1.43 4.89 -7.63
CA THR A 28 -1.50 4.17 -6.36
C THR A 28 -2.64 3.16 -6.39
N VAL A 29 -2.34 1.88 -6.17
CA VAL A 29 -3.32 0.79 -6.08
C VAL A 29 -3.18 0.12 -4.72
N ILE A 30 -4.30 -0.08 -4.04
CA ILE A 30 -4.36 -0.72 -2.73
C ILE A 30 -5.43 -1.81 -2.76
N ILE A 31 -5.08 -3.00 -2.30
CA ILE A 31 -5.96 -4.14 -2.10
C ILE A 31 -5.96 -4.40 -0.60
N THR A 32 -7.08 -4.11 0.07
CA THR A 32 -7.16 -4.05 1.55
C THR A 32 -7.27 -5.40 2.22
N SER A 33 -7.96 -6.36 1.59
CA SER A 33 -8.16 -7.67 2.17
C SER A 33 -8.28 -8.75 1.10
N THR A 34 -7.50 -9.81 1.29
CA THR A 34 -7.58 -11.03 0.49
C THR A 34 -7.56 -12.22 1.45
N ASN A 35 -8.63 -13.04 1.41
CA ASN A 35 -8.69 -14.30 2.16
C ASN A 35 -7.97 -15.40 1.37
N VAL A 36 -6.68 -15.17 1.10
CA VAL A 36 -5.83 -16.08 0.32
C VAL A 36 -5.48 -17.35 1.11
N THR A 37 -5.69 -17.35 2.43
CA THR A 37 -5.36 -18.45 3.34
C THR A 37 -6.44 -18.62 4.41
N LEU A 38 -6.75 -19.85 4.85
CA LEU A 38 -7.50 -20.16 6.07
C LEU A 38 -6.69 -19.81 7.35
N SER A 39 -6.09 -18.63 7.36
CA SER A 39 -5.21 -18.14 8.43
C SER A 39 -5.96 -17.11 9.27
N PRO A 40 -5.65 -16.96 10.57
CA PRO A 40 -6.19 -15.86 11.39
C PRO A 40 -5.69 -14.47 10.96
N VAL A 41 -5.02 -14.38 9.81
CA VAL A 41 -4.40 -13.18 9.27
C VAL A 41 -4.84 -13.00 7.83
N MET A 42 -5.40 -11.83 7.53
CA MET A 42 -5.67 -11.37 6.18
C MET A 42 -4.45 -10.67 5.60
N TYR A 43 -4.28 -10.74 4.29
CA TYR A 43 -3.24 -10.01 3.58
C TYR A 43 -3.84 -8.88 2.75
N GLY A 44 -3.14 -7.75 2.74
CA GLY A 44 -3.35 -6.72 1.75
C GLY A 44 -2.05 -6.23 1.14
N TYR A 45 -2.21 -5.53 0.01
CA TYR A 45 -1.14 -5.17 -0.90
C TYR A 45 -1.30 -3.72 -1.32
N GLY A 46 -0.24 -2.93 -1.21
CA GLY A 46 -0.17 -1.56 -1.71
C GLY A 46 0.93 -1.43 -2.75
N SER A 47 0.68 -0.64 -3.78
CA SER A 47 1.67 -0.30 -4.81
C SER A 47 1.50 1.14 -5.25
N ARG A 48 2.58 1.92 -5.16
CA ARG A 48 2.61 3.34 -5.52
C ARG A 48 3.75 3.64 -6.47
N LEU A 49 3.47 4.37 -7.53
CA LEU A 49 4.48 4.85 -8.46
C LEU A 49 5.49 5.72 -7.71
N LYS A 50 6.79 5.41 -7.83
CA LYS A 50 7.84 6.27 -7.29
C LYS A 50 7.88 7.56 -8.09
N ASN A 51 7.81 8.70 -7.42
CA ASN A 51 8.02 9.98 -8.11
C ASN A 51 9.45 10.03 -8.64
N PRO A 52 9.66 10.25 -9.95
CA PRO A 52 11.00 10.32 -10.53
C PRO A 52 11.81 11.55 -10.05
N MET A 53 11.22 12.46 -9.27
CA MET A 53 11.86 13.70 -8.77
C MET A 53 12.94 13.49 -7.67
N LYS A 54 13.42 12.27 -7.43
CA LYS A 54 14.66 12.02 -6.67
C LYS A 54 15.75 11.39 -7.55
N LYS A 55 15.94 11.90 -8.77
CA LYS A 55 17.27 11.85 -9.41
C LYS A 55 17.99 13.13 -8.99
N ASN A 56 18.79 13.04 -7.93
CA ASN A 56 19.82 14.04 -7.70
C ASN A 56 20.72 14.03 -8.95
N ASN A 57 20.93 15.20 -9.55
CA ASN A 57 21.89 15.40 -10.61
C ASN A 57 23.27 14.98 -10.10
N ASN A 58 23.71 13.77 -10.44
CA ASN A 58 25.11 13.41 -10.60
C ASN A 58 25.18 12.24 -11.59
N ASN A 59 25.64 12.58 -12.79
CA ASN A 59 26.12 11.70 -13.86
C ASN A 59 25.07 10.92 -14.69
N SER A 60 24.58 11.61 -15.71
CA SER A 60 24.01 11.05 -16.93
C SER A 60 25.00 10.13 -17.66
N ARG A 61 24.96 8.80 -17.45
CA ARG A 61 25.61 7.80 -18.35
C ARG A 61 24.96 6.42 -18.45
N ASP A 62 23.72 6.19 -18.00
CA ASP A 62 23.08 4.85 -18.12
C ASP A 62 21.86 4.83 -19.05
N LEU A 63 22.00 5.39 -20.25
CA LEU A 63 21.21 5.00 -21.41
C LEU A 63 22.17 4.27 -22.34
N LEU A 64 21.86 3.02 -22.69
CA LEU A 64 22.57 2.14 -23.63
C LEU A 64 23.54 1.11 -23.02
N ASN A 65 22.99 0.12 -22.31
CA ASN A 65 23.54 -1.23 -22.04
C ASN A 65 22.38 -1.98 -21.33
N GLN A 66 21.86 -3.14 -21.71
CA GLN A 66 22.35 -4.25 -22.51
C GLN A 66 21.12 -5.08 -22.93
N ALA A 67 21.10 -5.46 -24.21
CA ALA A 67 20.64 -6.78 -24.61
C ALA A 67 21.60 -7.80 -24.00
N ASN A 68 21.10 -8.98 -23.61
CA ASN A 68 21.80 -10.16 -23.06
C ASN A 68 21.79 -10.27 -21.54
N GLY A 69 21.65 -11.52 -21.07
CA GLY A 69 21.14 -11.88 -19.76
C GLY A 69 21.98 -11.46 -18.54
N SER A 70 21.26 -11.45 -17.41
CA SER A 70 21.75 -11.58 -16.03
C SER A 70 22.06 -10.29 -15.25
N VAL A 71 21.46 -10.26 -14.06
CA VAL A 71 21.64 -9.34 -12.93
C VAL A 71 21.37 -7.86 -13.19
N THR A 72 20.10 -7.49 -13.00
CA THR A 72 19.76 -6.11 -12.64
C THR A 72 19.07 -6.13 -11.30
N ASN A 73 19.67 -5.50 -10.29
CA ASN A 73 18.98 -4.97 -9.11
C ASN A 73 17.97 -3.91 -9.60
N ASN A 74 16.89 -4.36 -10.22
CA ASN A 74 15.80 -3.54 -10.73
C ASN A 74 15.08 -2.95 -9.53
N THR A 75 15.47 -1.75 -9.12
CA THR A 75 14.65 -0.96 -8.20
C THR A 75 13.29 -0.77 -8.87
N SER A 76 12.29 -1.56 -8.45
CA SER A 76 10.94 -1.55 -9.03
C SER A 76 10.45 -0.11 -9.15
N LYS A 77 9.95 0.26 -10.35
CA LYS A 77 9.30 1.57 -10.66
C LYS A 77 8.22 1.93 -9.63
N TYR A 78 7.67 0.92 -8.96
CA TYR A 78 6.67 1.06 -7.92
C TYR A 78 7.26 0.72 -6.56
N ASP A 79 6.96 1.54 -5.56
CA ASP A 79 7.09 1.21 -4.15
C ASP A 79 5.95 0.27 -3.75
N ARG A 80 6.28 -0.90 -3.19
CA ARG A 80 5.32 -1.96 -2.92
C ARG A 80 5.40 -2.37 -1.48
N VAL A 81 4.24 -2.55 -0.88
CA VAL A 81 4.10 -2.97 0.51
C VAL A 81 3.11 -4.12 0.58
N ARG A 82 3.44 -5.11 1.41
CA ARG A 82 2.53 -6.16 1.84
C ARG A 82 2.27 -5.94 3.32
N PHE A 83 1.01 -5.96 3.71
CA PHE A 83 0.61 -5.83 5.10
C PHE A 83 -0.18 -7.06 5.56
N LYS A 84 0.03 -7.40 6.83
CA LYS A 84 -0.65 -8.46 7.56
C LYS A 84 -1.66 -7.81 8.48
N ILE A 85 -2.91 -8.26 8.42
CA ILE A 85 -4.01 -7.72 9.22
C ILE A 85 -4.56 -8.87 10.06
N PRO A 86 -4.51 -8.78 11.40
CA PRO A 86 -5.21 -9.72 12.27
C PRO A 86 -6.71 -9.74 11.94
N HIS A 87 -7.26 -10.94 11.78
CA HIS A 87 -8.68 -11.13 11.53
C HIS A 87 -9.45 -11.04 12.86
N PHE A 88 -10.53 -10.25 12.88
CA PHE A 88 -11.55 -10.32 13.93
C PHE A 88 -12.69 -11.17 13.42
N ASP A 89 -13.15 -12.13 14.23
CA ASP A 89 -14.32 -12.96 13.90
C ASP A 89 -15.64 -12.22 14.17
N TYR A 90 -15.73 -11.00 13.64
CA TYR A 90 -16.86 -10.10 13.81
C TYR A 90 -17.12 -9.32 12.54
N HIS A 91 -18.39 -9.06 12.26
CA HIS A 91 -18.79 -8.27 11.11
C HIS A 91 -18.87 -6.78 11.46
N PHE A 92 -17.94 -6.00 10.92
CA PHE A 92 -17.92 -4.54 11.07
C PHE A 92 -18.31 -3.85 9.76
N ILE A 93 -19.20 -2.87 9.85
CA ILE A 93 -19.65 -2.04 8.72
C ILE A 93 -18.88 -0.72 8.72
N GLY A 94 -18.58 -0.18 7.53
CA GLY A 94 -17.89 1.11 7.38
C GLY A 94 -16.36 1.06 7.53
N THR A 95 -15.77 -0.12 7.70
CA THR A 95 -14.30 -0.29 7.83
C THR A 95 -13.54 0.12 6.57
N GLY A 96 -14.15 -0.05 5.39
CA GLY A 96 -13.60 0.41 4.11
C GLY A 96 -13.52 1.94 4.02
N ASP A 97 -14.57 2.64 4.45
CA ASP A 97 -14.62 4.10 4.45
C ASP A 97 -13.61 4.69 5.44
N LEU A 98 -13.55 4.11 6.65
CA LEU A 98 -12.56 4.46 7.65
C LEU A 98 -11.14 4.25 7.13
N PHE A 99 -10.87 3.12 6.46
CA PHE A 99 -9.58 2.85 5.85
C PHE A 99 -9.22 3.87 4.77
N ALA A 100 -10.14 4.17 3.86
CA ALA A 100 -9.90 5.12 2.78
C ALA A 100 -9.61 6.53 3.32
N ALA A 101 -10.42 7.00 4.27
CA ALA A 101 -10.26 8.32 4.88
C ALA A 101 -8.92 8.46 5.62
N LEU A 102 -8.58 7.47 6.47
CA LEU A 102 -7.31 7.48 7.20
C LEU A 102 -6.10 7.36 6.26
N THR A 103 -6.20 6.53 5.22
CA THR A 103 -5.13 6.37 4.24
C THR A 103 -4.86 7.68 3.52
N LEU A 104 -5.90 8.37 3.05
CA LEU A 104 -5.77 9.66 2.39
C LEU A 104 -5.12 10.67 3.33
N ALA A 105 -5.62 10.78 4.56
CA ALA A 105 -5.07 11.70 5.56
C ALA A 105 -3.57 11.46 5.80
N HIS A 106 -3.15 10.20 6.01
CA HIS A 106 -1.75 9.89 6.27
C HIS A 106 -0.84 10.09 5.04
N LEU A 107 -1.31 9.74 3.83
CA LEU A 107 -0.50 9.90 2.63
C LEU A 107 -0.31 11.37 2.22
N GLU A 108 -1.29 12.23 2.51
CA GLU A 108 -1.24 13.66 2.20
C GLU A 108 -0.64 14.52 3.33
N THR A 109 -0.51 13.97 4.55
CA THR A 109 0.08 14.72 5.66
C THR A 109 1.54 15.06 5.35
N LYS A 110 1.84 16.36 5.34
CA LYS A 110 3.20 16.89 5.21
C LYS A 110 3.60 17.56 6.51
N ILE A 111 4.89 17.49 6.81
CA ILE A 111 5.53 18.28 7.87
C ILE A 111 6.45 19.29 7.23
N GLU A 112 6.47 20.49 7.79
CA GLU A 112 7.42 21.52 7.43
C GLU A 112 8.69 21.31 8.27
N LYS A 113 9.83 21.23 7.60
CA LYS A 113 11.14 21.20 8.25
C LYS A 113 11.59 22.62 8.59
N GLU A 114 12.57 22.75 9.47
CA GLU A 114 13.17 24.03 9.88
C GLU A 114 13.67 24.89 8.71
N ASN A 115 13.96 24.27 7.56
CA ASN A 115 14.36 24.95 6.33
C ASN A 115 13.18 25.36 5.41
N GLY A 116 11.94 25.34 5.90
CA GLY A 116 10.72 25.62 5.13
C GLY A 116 10.32 24.53 4.13
N GLN A 117 11.05 23.41 4.08
CA GLN A 117 10.76 22.33 3.15
C GLN A 117 9.62 21.47 3.67
N GLN A 118 8.52 21.41 2.93
CA GLN A 118 7.44 20.45 3.19
C GLN A 118 7.84 19.06 2.70
N VAL A 119 7.92 18.10 3.63
CA VAL A 119 8.15 16.69 3.32
C VAL A 119 6.98 15.84 3.77
N PRO A 120 6.70 14.71 3.09
CA PRO A 120 5.71 13.75 3.59
C PRO A 120 6.05 13.34 5.03
N LYS A 121 5.05 13.40 5.92
CA LYS A 121 5.21 12.99 7.32
C LYS A 121 5.48 11.50 7.44
N TYR A 122 4.82 10.71 6.58
CA TYR A 122 4.90 9.26 6.59
C TYR A 122 5.47 8.75 5.26
N SER A 123 6.33 7.72 5.33
CA SER A 123 6.62 6.92 4.14
C SER A 123 5.37 6.14 3.72
N PHE A 124 5.36 5.57 2.51
CA PHE A 124 4.22 4.76 2.06
C PHE A 124 3.91 3.62 3.04
N LYS A 125 4.96 2.92 3.49
CA LYS A 125 4.86 1.82 4.47
C LYS A 125 4.36 2.32 5.82
N ASP A 126 4.93 3.40 6.34
CA ASP A 126 4.59 3.90 7.68
C ASP A 126 3.16 4.44 7.73
N ALA A 127 2.68 5.02 6.64
CA ALA A 127 1.29 5.45 6.51
C ALA A 127 0.34 4.26 6.69
N PHE A 128 0.56 3.13 5.98
CA PHE A 128 -0.28 1.95 6.17
C PHE A 128 -0.16 1.36 7.56
N GLN A 129 1.05 1.31 8.13
CA GLN A 129 1.22 0.81 9.49
C GLN A 129 0.41 1.63 10.50
N SER A 130 0.43 2.96 10.37
CA SER A 130 -0.36 3.87 11.21
C SER A 130 -1.88 3.68 10.99
N VAL A 131 -2.32 3.62 9.74
CA VAL A 131 -3.74 3.40 9.37
C VAL A 131 -4.26 2.08 9.95
N LEU A 132 -3.53 0.98 9.72
CA LEU A 132 -3.93 -0.34 10.20
C LEU A 132 -3.96 -0.40 11.72
N SER A 133 -2.98 0.21 12.40
CA SER A 133 -2.96 0.28 13.87
C SER A 133 -4.16 1.05 14.41
N THR A 134 -4.52 2.16 13.75
CA THR A 134 -5.69 2.98 14.10
C THR A 134 -6.98 2.18 13.94
N ILE A 135 -7.17 1.52 12.79
CA ILE A 135 -8.37 0.71 12.53
C ILE A 135 -8.47 -0.43 13.53
N GLN A 136 -7.40 -1.19 13.74
CA GLN A 136 -7.37 -2.30 14.69
C GLN A 136 -7.72 -1.84 16.12
N THR A 137 -7.25 -0.65 16.51
CA THR A 137 -7.61 -0.04 17.79
C THR A 137 -9.09 0.32 17.87
N VAL A 138 -9.64 0.94 16.81
CA VAL A 138 -11.08 1.26 16.73
C VAL A 138 -11.91 -0.01 16.83
N LEU A 139 -11.63 -1.03 16.02
CA LEU A 139 -12.36 -2.30 16.03
C LEU A 139 -12.29 -2.99 17.40
N SER A 140 -11.09 -3.05 18.00
CA SER A 140 -10.90 -3.64 19.33
C SER A 140 -11.69 -2.90 20.41
N LYS A 141 -11.75 -1.56 20.35
CA LYS A 141 -12.52 -0.76 21.31
C LYS A 141 -14.03 -0.92 21.09
N THR A 142 -14.49 -0.90 19.84
CA THR A 142 -15.90 -1.13 19.49
C THR A 142 -16.36 -2.50 20.01
N LEU A 143 -15.54 -3.54 19.85
CA LEU A 143 -15.84 -4.86 20.36
C LEU A 143 -15.97 -4.88 21.89
N LYS A 144 -14.99 -4.34 22.60
CA LYS A 144 -15.01 -4.26 24.08
C LYS A 144 -16.24 -3.52 24.61
N ILE A 145 -16.63 -2.42 23.95
CA ILE A 145 -17.83 -1.66 24.33
C ILE A 145 -19.09 -2.51 24.11
N SER A 146 -19.14 -3.27 23.01
CA SER A 146 -20.27 -4.15 22.70
C SER A 146 -20.38 -5.34 23.65
N GLU A 147 -19.27 -5.84 24.18
CA GLU A 147 -19.23 -7.00 25.11
C GLU A 147 -19.47 -6.61 26.59
N GLY A 148 -19.69 -5.32 26.88
CA GLY A 148 -20.02 -4.83 28.23
C GLY A 148 -18.79 -4.47 29.07
N GLY A 149 -18.09 -3.42 28.63
CA GLY A 149 -16.82 -2.88 29.16
C GLY A 149 -16.53 -3.03 30.66
#